data_AF-A0A938PSY7-F1
#
_entry.id   AF-A0A938PSY7-F1
#
_cell.length_a   1.000
_cell.length_b   1.000
_cell.length_c   1.000
_cell.angle_alpha   90.00
_cell.angle_beta   90.00
_cell.angle_gamma   90.00
#
_symmetry.space_group_name_H-M   'P 1'
#
loop_
_entity.id
_entity.type
_entity.pdbx_description
1 polymer ?
#
loop_
_entity_poly.entity_id
_entity_poly.type
_entity_poly.pdbx_seq_one_letter_code
_entity_poly.pdbx_strand_id
1 'polypeptide(L)'
;MNPNRPSVYRLDIHNGAYTRIRKHRSQIRQWYADSAGVVRIGVGFTRGDLPMVFRMEGRIARPYANPAFQSEVPPVPPGFSMDGTEVYMNMAYGTDRHGIYRVRYADGEVLDVVHKDPDFDVFGSLVSNHRVGSRLAYVTCATIHMPFGSMKS
;
A
#
# COMPACT_ATOMS: atom_id res chain seq x y z
N MET A 1 -14.25 -18.28 -15.04
CA MET A 1 -12.91 -17.88 -14.52
C MET A 1 -12.98 -17.76 -13.01
N ASN A 2 -12.04 -18.37 -12.28
CA ASN A 2 -11.90 -18.13 -10.84
C ASN A 2 -11.09 -16.84 -10.66
N PRO A 3 -11.61 -15.78 -10.02
CA PRO A 3 -10.84 -14.55 -9.82
C PRO A 3 -9.53 -14.87 -9.11
N ASN A 4 -8.43 -14.25 -9.52
CA ASN A 4 -7.14 -14.43 -8.85
C ASN A 4 -7.26 -13.98 -7.39
N ARG A 5 -7.26 -14.95 -6.47
CA ARG A 5 -7.43 -14.74 -5.02
C ARG A 5 -6.13 -15.13 -4.33
N PRO A 6 -5.20 -14.19 -4.11
CA PRO A 6 -3.87 -14.53 -3.65
C PRO A 6 -3.92 -15.01 -2.19
N SER A 7 -3.32 -16.18 -1.95
CA SER A 7 -2.91 -16.60 -0.61
C SER A 7 -1.46 -16.18 -0.38
N VAL A 8 -1.05 -16.01 0.88
CA VAL A 8 0.35 -15.66 1.21
C VAL A 8 1.05 -16.89 1.77
N TYR A 9 2.26 -17.12 1.26
CA TYR A 9 3.13 -18.22 1.64
C TYR A 9 4.46 -17.66 2.15
N ARG A 10 5.03 -18.34 3.15
CA ARG A 10 6.42 -18.15 3.57
C ARG A 10 7.24 -19.24 2.87
N LEU A 11 8.25 -18.82 2.12
CA LEU A 11 9.19 -19.69 1.41
C LEU A 11 10.49 -19.79 2.23
N ASP A 12 10.96 -21.01 2.45
CA ASP A 12 12.33 -21.29 2.87
C ASP A 12 13.21 -21.36 1.61
N ILE A 13 14.18 -20.45 1.51
CA ILE A 13 15.04 -20.32 0.33
C ILE A 13 16.14 -21.39 0.27
N HIS A 14 16.41 -22.09 1.37
CA HIS A 14 17.48 -23.10 1.43
C HIS A 14 17.01 -24.45 0.90
N ASN A 15 15.74 -24.80 1.11
CA ASN A 15 15.18 -26.09 0.71
C ASN A 15 13.95 -25.97 -0.21
N GLY A 16 13.47 -24.75 -0.49
CA GLY A 16 12.30 -24.51 -1.34
C GLY A 16 10.96 -24.88 -0.69
N ALA A 17 10.95 -25.32 0.57
CA ALA A 17 9.72 -25.63 1.28
C ALA A 17 8.92 -24.34 1.54
N TYR A 18 7.59 -24.43 1.45
CA TYR A 18 6.73 -23.27 1.70
C TYR A 18 5.54 -23.62 2.58
N THR A 19 5.19 -22.68 3.47
CA THR A 19 4.03 -22.80 4.37
C THR A 19 3.07 -21.65 4.12
N ARG A 20 1.77 -21.94 3.98
CA ARG A 20 0.74 -20.90 3.84
C ARG A 20 0.54 -20.17 5.17
N ILE A 21 0.81 -18.86 5.18
CA ILE A 21 0.62 -18.00 6.36
C ILE A 21 -0.69 -17.23 6.34
N ARG A 22 -1.28 -17.04 5.14
CA ARG A 22 -2.62 -16.46 4.95
C ARG A 22 -3.36 -17.18 3.85
N LYS A 23 -4.60 -17.57 4.13
CA LYS A 23 -5.56 -18.00 3.10
C LYS A 23 -6.11 -16.77 2.39
N HIS A 24 -6.35 -16.91 1.10
CA HIS A 24 -6.98 -15.85 0.30
C HIS A 24 -8.29 -15.34 0.90
N ARG A 25 -8.61 -14.08 0.60
CA ARG A 25 -9.91 -13.45 0.90
C ARG A 25 -10.48 -12.87 -0.39
N SER A 26 -11.79 -13.00 -0.58
CA SER A 26 -12.46 -12.60 -1.83
C SER A 26 -12.33 -11.12 -2.15
N GLN A 27 -12.14 -10.27 -1.15
CA GLN A 27 -12.02 -8.82 -1.29
C GLN A 27 -10.58 -8.33 -1.44
N ILE A 28 -9.57 -9.19 -1.19
CA ILE A 28 -8.16 -8.79 -1.21
C ILE A 28 -7.52 -9.26 -2.52
N ARG A 29 -6.77 -8.37 -3.16
CA ARG A 29 -6.06 -8.59 -4.44
C ARG A 29 -4.55 -8.48 -4.31
N GLN A 30 -4.07 -7.76 -3.30
CA GLN A 30 -2.65 -7.61 -3.01
C GLN A 30 -2.42 -7.65 -1.50
N TRP A 31 -1.27 -8.20 -1.10
CA TRP A 31 -0.84 -8.31 0.29
C TRP A 31 0.49 -7.59 0.46
N TYR A 32 0.64 -6.88 1.57
CA TYR A 32 1.85 -6.15 1.91
C TYR A 32 2.32 -6.54 3.31
N ALA A 33 3.61 -6.84 3.41
CA ALA A 33 4.26 -7.23 4.64
C ALA A 33 5.30 -6.19 5.07
N ASP A 34 5.52 -6.08 6.38
CA ASP A 34 6.59 -5.25 6.93
C ASP A 34 7.97 -5.91 6.76
N SER A 35 9.03 -5.23 7.20
CA SER A 35 10.39 -5.76 7.13
C SER A 35 10.66 -6.96 8.04
N ALA A 36 9.76 -7.27 8.98
CA ALA A 36 9.81 -8.51 9.77
C ALA A 36 9.10 -9.68 9.04
N GLY A 37 8.56 -9.44 7.85
CA GLY A 37 7.81 -10.44 7.07
C GLY A 37 6.41 -10.70 7.63
N VAL A 38 5.89 -9.82 8.49
CA VAL A 38 4.52 -9.92 9.00
C VAL A 38 3.59 -9.25 7.99
N VAL A 39 2.56 -9.97 7.53
CA VAL A 39 1.53 -9.42 6.65
C VAL A 39 0.67 -8.43 7.44
N ARG A 40 0.73 -7.15 7.05
CA ARG A 40 0.10 -6.01 7.75
C ARG A 40 -1.09 -5.46 6.99
N ILE A 41 -0.99 -5.35 5.66
CA ILE A 41 -2.02 -4.71 4.83
C ILE A 41 -2.48 -5.65 3.72
N GLY A 42 -3.78 -5.64 3.46
CA GLY A 42 -4.38 -6.13 2.23
C GLY A 42 -5.01 -4.99 1.46
N VAL A 43 -4.83 -4.94 0.15
CA VAL A 43 -5.51 -3.98 -0.74
C VAL A 43 -6.39 -4.74 -1.70
N GLY A 44 -7.58 -4.23 -1.95
CA GLY A 44 -8.48 -4.78 -2.94
C GLY A 44 -9.76 -3.96 -3.03
N PHE A 45 -10.89 -4.64 -3.12
CA PHE A 45 -12.16 -4.01 -3.48
C PHE A 45 -13.32 -4.58 -2.67
N THR A 46 -14.35 -3.77 -2.46
CA THR A 46 -15.66 -4.22 -1.96
C THR A 46 -16.36 -5.11 -3.00
N ARG A 47 -17.57 -5.59 -2.70
CA ARG A 47 -18.39 -6.32 -3.69
C ARG A 47 -18.92 -5.42 -4.81
N GLY A 48 -18.98 -4.10 -4.60
CA GLY A 48 -19.39 -3.11 -5.59
C GLY A 48 -18.20 -2.42 -6.24
N ASP A 49 -17.05 -3.08 -6.31
CA ASP A 49 -15.81 -2.62 -6.95
C ASP A 49 -15.21 -1.30 -6.44
N LEU A 50 -15.66 -0.82 -5.27
CA LEU A 50 -15.00 0.31 -4.59
C LEU A 50 -13.68 -0.13 -3.96
N PRO A 51 -12.58 0.64 -4.13
CA PRO A 51 -11.31 0.37 -3.47
C PRO A 51 -11.41 0.26 -1.96
N MET A 52 -10.61 -0.62 -1.38
CA MET A 52 -10.59 -0.83 0.07
C MET A 52 -9.21 -1.29 0.54
N VAL A 53 -8.76 -0.70 1.64
CA VAL A 53 -7.55 -1.10 2.34
C VAL A 53 -7.92 -1.75 3.66
N PHE A 54 -7.30 -2.89 3.93
CA PHE A 54 -7.50 -3.68 5.12
C PHE A 54 -6.22 -3.70 5.96
N ARG A 55 -6.33 -3.39 7.24
CA ARG A 55 -5.32 -3.72 8.24
C ARG A 55 -5.50 -5.13 8.79
N MET A 56 -4.40 -5.74 9.20
CA MET A 56 -4.40 -7.05 9.82
C MET A 56 -4.38 -6.95 11.34
N GLU A 57 -5.38 -7.55 11.98
CA GLU A 57 -5.44 -7.78 13.42
C GLU A 57 -5.34 -9.29 13.65
N GLY A 58 -4.10 -9.76 13.85
CA GLY A 58 -3.81 -11.20 13.87
C GLY A 58 -4.17 -11.85 12.54
N ARG A 59 -5.19 -12.72 12.53
CA ARG A 59 -5.71 -13.41 11.32
C ARG A 59 -6.90 -12.69 10.68
N ILE A 60 -7.40 -11.63 11.31
CA ILE A 60 -8.58 -10.90 10.88
C ILE A 60 -8.13 -9.72 10.02
N ALA A 61 -8.74 -9.56 8.84
CA ALA A 61 -8.57 -8.38 8.02
C ALA A 61 -9.72 -7.42 8.33
N ARG A 62 -9.41 -6.19 8.75
CA ARG A 62 -10.38 -5.13 9.02
C ARG A 62 -10.17 -3.96 8.08
N PRO A 63 -11.21 -3.42 7.44
CA PRO A 63 -11.06 -2.24 6.62
C PRO A 63 -10.62 -1.04 7.47
N TYR A 64 -9.83 -0.15 6.90
CA TYR A 64 -9.69 1.19 7.47
C TYR A 64 -11.02 1.93 7.33
N ALA A 65 -11.50 2.49 8.44
CA ALA A 65 -12.74 3.26 8.49
C ALA A 65 -12.52 4.74 8.15
N ASN A 66 -11.26 5.20 8.10
CA ASN A 66 -10.94 6.58 7.80
C ASN A 66 -11.37 6.94 6.36
N PRO A 67 -12.18 8.00 6.15
CA PRO A 67 -12.59 8.46 4.83
C PRO A 67 -11.45 8.76 3.86
N ALA A 68 -10.25 9.04 4.36
CA ALA A 68 -9.05 9.21 3.54
C ALA A 68 -8.75 7.99 2.65
N PHE A 69 -9.28 6.81 2.99
CA PHE A 69 -9.12 5.58 2.21
C PHE A 69 -10.27 5.31 1.23
N GLN A 70 -11.26 6.20 1.15
CA GLN A 70 -12.34 6.15 0.19
C GLN A 70 -11.97 7.01 -1.03
N SER A 71 -11.27 6.40 -1.97
CA SER A 71 -10.82 7.04 -3.21
C SER A 71 -11.13 6.16 -4.41
N GLU A 72 -11.16 6.75 -5.61
CA GLU A 72 -11.38 6.03 -6.86
C GLU A 72 -10.21 5.10 -7.20
N VAL A 73 -8.99 5.53 -6.86
CA VAL A 73 -7.77 4.72 -6.98
C VAL A 73 -7.40 4.18 -5.59
N PRO A 74 -7.19 2.85 -5.42
CA PRO A 74 -6.84 2.28 -4.13
C PRO A 74 -5.55 2.89 -3.57
N PRO A 75 -5.54 3.32 -2.30
CA PRO A 75 -4.30 3.62 -1.60
C PRO A 75 -3.40 2.39 -1.56
N VAL A 76 -2.14 2.55 -1.94
CA VAL A 76 -1.15 1.45 -1.94
C VAL A 76 0.02 1.80 -1.03
N PRO A 77 0.48 0.88 -0.17
CA PRO A 77 1.59 1.16 0.73
C PRO A 77 2.95 0.95 0.06
N PRO A 78 3.82 1.97 -0.05
CA PRO A 78 5.20 1.76 -0.49
C PRO A 78 6.05 1.04 0.57
N GLY A 79 5.64 1.05 1.84
CA GLY A 79 6.33 0.36 2.92
C GLY A 79 5.88 0.77 4.32
N PHE A 80 6.56 0.25 5.33
CA PHE A 80 6.24 0.44 6.75
C PHE A 80 7.41 1.10 7.50
N SER A 81 7.10 1.79 8.61
CA SER A 81 8.12 2.23 9.56
C SER A 81 8.86 1.04 10.19
N MET A 82 10.05 1.29 10.75
CA MET A 82 10.89 0.25 11.36
C MET A 82 10.21 -0.49 12.51
N ASP A 83 9.48 0.25 13.33
CA ASP A 83 8.70 -0.28 14.47
C ASP A 83 7.32 -0.84 14.05
N GLY A 84 6.93 -0.66 12.78
CA GLY A 84 5.66 -1.11 12.23
C GLY A 84 4.43 -0.40 12.80
N THR A 85 4.60 0.76 13.44
CA THR A 85 3.50 1.58 13.97
C THR A 85 2.89 2.50 12.90
N GLU A 86 3.64 2.76 11.82
CA GLU A 86 3.23 3.59 10.69
C GLU A 86 3.37 2.82 9.37
N VAL A 87 2.52 3.22 8.43
CA VAL A 87 2.58 2.80 7.03
C VAL A 87 2.70 4.05 6.17
N TYR A 88 3.65 4.03 5.24
CA TYR A 88 3.70 5.03 4.19
C TYR A 88 2.63 4.65 3.16
N MET A 89 1.83 5.60 2.72
CA MET A 89 0.73 5.36 1.78
C MET A 89 0.87 6.30 0.58
N ASN A 90 0.83 5.72 -0.62
CA ASN A 90 0.54 6.46 -1.83
C ASN A 90 -0.98 6.58 -1.97
N MET A 91 -1.50 7.80 -1.91
CA MET A 91 -2.94 8.07 -1.92
C MET A 91 -3.24 9.52 -2.27
N ALA A 92 -4.45 9.78 -2.76
CA ALA A 92 -5.00 11.13 -2.79
C ALA A 92 -5.54 11.50 -1.39
N TYR A 93 -5.21 12.71 -0.91
CA TYR A 93 -5.72 13.21 0.37
C TYR A 93 -5.81 14.73 0.35
N GLY A 94 -7.03 15.27 0.54
CA GLY A 94 -7.31 16.71 0.48
C GLY A 94 -7.14 17.36 -0.89
N THR A 95 -6.81 16.57 -1.93
CA THR A 95 -6.65 16.98 -3.33
C THR A 95 -6.99 15.78 -4.23
N ASP A 96 -7.06 16.00 -5.54
CA ASP A 96 -7.21 14.95 -6.56
C ASP A 96 -5.86 14.37 -7.03
N ARG A 97 -4.75 14.75 -6.39
CA ARG A 97 -3.40 14.28 -6.69
C ARG A 97 -2.89 13.28 -5.66
N HIS A 98 -2.24 12.23 -6.13
CA HIS A 98 -1.57 11.26 -5.27
C HIS A 98 -0.32 11.87 -4.65
N GLY A 99 -0.16 11.68 -3.35
CA GLY A 99 1.05 11.98 -2.60
C GLY A 99 1.51 10.79 -1.79
N ILE A 100 2.62 10.94 -1.09
CA ILE A 100 3.11 9.98 -0.11
C ILE A 100 2.87 10.55 1.29
N TYR A 101 2.10 9.82 2.09
CA TYR A 101 1.69 10.23 3.43
C TYR A 101 2.18 9.23 4.47
N ARG A 102 2.48 9.72 5.68
CA ARG A 102 2.65 8.89 6.86
C ARG A 102 1.30 8.66 7.49
N VAL A 103 0.97 7.40 7.71
CA VAL A 103 -0.33 6.98 8.24
C VAL A 103 -0.13 6.06 9.43
N ARG A 104 -0.88 6.27 10.51
CA ARG A 104 -0.85 5.38 11.67
C ARG A 104 -1.46 4.03 11.29
N TYR A 105 -0.71 2.95 11.52
CA TYR A 105 -1.15 1.60 11.14
C TYR A 105 -2.41 1.16 11.89
N ALA A 106 -2.57 1.58 13.16
CA ALA A 106 -3.64 1.10 14.03
C ALA A 106 -5.05 1.45 13.50
N ASP A 107 -5.23 2.66 13.00
CA ASP A 107 -6.56 3.23 12.68
C ASP A 107 -6.63 3.86 11.29
N GLY A 108 -5.50 4.09 10.63
CA GLY A 108 -5.43 4.76 9.34
C GLY A 108 -5.43 6.28 9.46
N GLU A 109 -5.14 6.86 10.62
CA GLU A 109 -5.01 8.33 10.74
C GLU A 109 -3.85 8.84 9.88
N VAL A 110 -4.12 9.81 9.01
CA VAL A 110 -3.09 10.50 8.23
C VAL A 110 -2.36 11.45 9.18
N LEU A 111 -1.09 11.16 9.46
CA LEU A 111 -0.28 11.88 10.44
C LEU A 111 0.44 13.07 9.81
N ASP A 112 1.04 12.87 8.64
CA ASP A 112 1.88 13.86 7.98
C ASP A 112 2.01 13.57 6.48
N VAL A 113 2.41 14.58 5.71
CA VAL A 113 2.79 14.44 4.31
C VAL A 113 4.30 14.27 4.20
N VAL A 114 4.73 13.20 3.54
CA VAL A 114 6.15 13.01 3.20
C VAL A 114 6.49 13.83 1.97
N HIS A 115 5.66 13.70 0.93
CA HIS A 115 5.81 14.44 -0.30
C HIS A 115 4.50 14.50 -1.07
N LYS A 116 4.20 15.66 -1.66
CA LYS A 116 3.13 15.87 -2.62
C LYS A 116 3.56 16.97 -3.57
N ASP A 117 2.96 16.98 -4.76
CA ASP A 117 3.13 18.02 -5.74
C ASP A 117 1.76 18.65 -6.04
N PRO A 118 1.65 19.97 -6.22
CA PRO A 118 0.37 20.63 -6.51
C PRO A 118 -0.21 20.24 -7.88
N ASP A 119 0.64 19.93 -8.85
CA ASP A 119 0.25 19.75 -10.24
C ASP A 119 0.31 18.29 -10.67
N PHE A 120 1.16 17.48 -10.03
CA PHE A 120 1.48 16.11 -10.45
C PHE A 120 1.18 15.04 -9.39
N ASP A 121 0.86 13.83 -9.86
CA ASP A 121 0.81 12.65 -9.01
C ASP A 121 2.23 12.19 -8.63
N VAL A 122 2.45 12.01 -7.33
CA VAL A 122 3.70 11.52 -6.77
C VAL A 122 3.54 10.04 -6.42
N PHE A 123 4.32 9.19 -7.09
CA PHE A 123 4.49 7.79 -6.74
C PHE A 123 5.93 7.53 -6.28
N GLY A 124 6.15 6.46 -5.54
CA GLY A 124 7.49 6.13 -5.05
C GLY A 124 7.55 4.77 -4.37
N SER A 125 8.78 4.36 -4.07
CA SER A 125 9.07 3.14 -3.30
C SER A 125 9.79 3.52 -2.02
N LEU A 126 9.59 2.75 -0.95
CA LEU A 126 10.40 2.95 0.26
C LEU A 126 11.77 2.29 0.08
N VAL A 127 12.84 3.09 0.06
CA VAL A 127 14.22 2.59 0.08
C VAL A 127 14.73 2.54 1.51
N SER A 128 15.40 1.46 1.88
CA SER A 128 15.97 1.28 3.22
C SER A 128 17.49 1.16 3.13
N ASN A 129 18.23 1.97 3.89
CA ASN A 129 19.67 1.80 4.04
C ASN A 129 19.98 1.15 5.39
N HIS A 130 20.26 -0.15 5.39
CA HIS A 130 20.56 -0.90 6.62
C HIS A 130 21.94 -0.55 7.24
N ARG A 131 22.85 0.13 6.54
CA ARG A 131 24.20 0.45 7.06
C ARG A 131 24.23 1.60 8.07
N VAL A 132 23.27 2.51 8.02
CA VAL A 132 23.31 3.77 8.81
C VAL A 132 22.23 3.78 9.90
N GLY A 133 21.51 2.66 10.11
CA GLY A 133 20.39 2.59 11.05
C GLY A 133 19.22 3.55 10.72
N SER A 134 19.30 4.27 9.60
CA SER A 134 18.37 5.30 9.17
C SER A 134 17.79 4.94 7.80
N ARG A 135 16.46 4.91 7.70
CA ARG A 135 15.76 4.77 6.41
C ARG A 135 15.50 6.15 5.86
N LEU A 136 16.10 6.47 4.72
CA LEU A 136 15.71 7.59 3.89
C LEU A 136 14.63 7.08 2.94
N ALA A 137 13.40 7.59 3.05
CA ALA A 137 12.39 7.37 2.04
C ALA A 137 12.82 8.11 0.77
N TYR A 138 13.53 7.43 -0.13
CA TYR A 138 13.80 7.95 -1.47
C TYR A 138 12.57 7.75 -2.33
N VAL A 139 11.87 8.83 -2.63
CA VAL A 139 10.82 8.85 -3.66
C VAL A 139 11.50 8.72 -5.01
N THR A 140 11.40 7.54 -5.64
CA THR A 140 11.86 7.37 -7.02
C THR A 140 10.68 7.43 -7.98
N CYS A 141 10.75 8.41 -8.88
CA CYS A 141 9.94 8.64 -10.08
C CYS A 141 8.52 9.20 -9.87
N ALA A 142 8.40 10.52 -10.04
CA ALA A 142 7.17 11.12 -10.55
C ALA A 142 6.87 10.46 -11.90
N THR A 143 5.88 9.57 -11.94
CA THR A 143 5.34 9.12 -13.23
C THR A 143 4.41 10.23 -13.68
N ILE A 144 4.91 11.11 -14.54
CA ILE A 144 4.08 12.10 -15.23
C ILE A 144 3.14 11.31 -16.15
N HIS A 145 1.92 11.04 -15.71
CA HIS A 145 0.85 10.65 -16.61
C HIS A 145 0.43 11.92 -17.35
N MET A 146 1.02 12.19 -18.50
CA MET A 146 0.47 13.19 -19.41
C MET A 146 -0.90 12.69 -19.89
N PRO A 147 -1.97 13.50 -19.83
CA PRO A 147 -3.22 13.12 -20.46
C PRO A 147 -2.95 12.88 -21.94
N PHE A 148 -3.46 11.77 -22.49
CA PHE A 148 -3.50 11.54 -23.93
C PHE A 148 -4.28 12.69 -24.57
N GLY A 149 -3.57 13.69 -25.07
CA GLY A 149 -4.14 14.72 -25.91
C GLY A 149 -4.69 14.06 -27.16
N SER A 150 -5.96 14.33 -27.47
CA SER A 150 -6.54 13.96 -28.76
C SER A 150 -5.70 14.59 -29.87
N MET A 151 -4.92 13.78 -30.59
CA MET A 151 -4.49 14.16 -31.93
C MET A 151 -5.77 14.25 -32.78
N LYS A 152 -6.24 15.47 -33.01
CA LYS A 152 -7.13 15.73 -34.13
C LYS A 152 -6.29 15.58 -35.40
N SER A 153 -6.74 14.67 -36.26
CA SER A 153 -6.32 14.52 -37.66
C SER A 153 -6.55 15.79 -38.46
#